data_AF-A0A2M9EB70-F1
#
_entry.id   AF-A0A2M9EB70-F1
#
_cell.length_a   1.000
_cell.length_b   1.000
_cell.length_c   1.000
_cell.angle_alpha   90.00
_cell.angle_beta   90.00
_cell.angle_gamma   90.00
#
_symmetry.space_group_name_H-M   'P 1'
#
loop_
_entity.id
_entity.type
_entity.pdbx_description
1 polymer ?
#
loop_
_entity_poly.entity_id
_entity_poly.type
_entity_poly.pdbx_seq_one_letter_code
_entity_poly.pdbx_strand_id
1 'polypeptide(L)'
;GAPGVDDVYGWGMVNLKKAIEGYGQFRVDTDVNMVAKAGGTHWWNDARVWDVWTNDISGAAFSFNSDAGGWLRLAGNNSFAGLTVNSGTLELTGDNTLGSDVVVNGGVLRNNGTLRNKVILNGGLYAGAGALHGDFHLAKGGSIAPGNSIGTLTINGNYVQDAGSQFFVEMAPPDSTDKLEVTGTATLNGGTVVALRMPGVYGLGQRYNFLTAQGGLSGQFDGVDNSYLGPFLKMVLAYDSHNAYADVVRNATLASAGKTPNQQATGAALDGLVDTNALLQALVLLPSTGDAARAFDQLSGEAHGSVRSVLADDSRHLRNAALSRARTGLDAFTAQGTGAGFSVWADYQSRGGALQGDFNTAYTRYDGHQWLVGGDYQLENGLRIGLFGGSGRLDGNIGHRSSKFEVRNNSLGLHVGGRW
;
A
#
# COMPACT_ATOMS: atom_id res chain seq x y z
N GLY A 1 55.09 -23.52 18.19
CA GLY A 1 55.35 -24.28 19.43
C GLY A 1 54.57 -25.58 19.38
N ALA A 2 54.85 -26.49 20.32
CA ALA A 2 54.02 -27.67 20.53
C ALA A 2 52.56 -27.26 20.83
N PRO A 3 51.56 -28.10 20.51
CA PRO A 3 50.16 -27.82 20.86
C PRO A 3 49.99 -27.73 22.38
N GLY A 4 49.31 -26.70 22.88
CA GLY A 4 48.96 -26.54 24.29
C GLY A 4 49.78 -25.48 25.03
N VAL A 5 49.65 -25.49 26.36
CA VAL A 5 50.40 -24.60 27.23
C VAL A 5 51.86 -25.05 27.25
N ASP A 6 52.78 -24.16 26.88
CA ASP A 6 54.22 -24.41 26.85
C ASP A 6 54.92 -23.52 27.88
N ASP A 7 55.94 -24.09 28.53
CA ASP A 7 56.69 -23.46 29.62
C ASP A 7 57.44 -22.18 29.19
N VAL A 8 57.66 -21.97 27.89
CA VAL A 8 58.36 -20.80 27.34
C VAL A 8 57.40 -19.69 26.91
N TYR A 9 56.34 -20.01 26.16
CA TYR A 9 55.41 -19.02 25.59
C TYR A 9 54.04 -18.97 26.29
N GLY A 10 53.84 -19.75 27.34
CA GLY A 10 52.55 -19.86 28.01
C GLY A 10 51.56 -20.64 27.15
N TRP A 11 51.04 -20.08 26.06
CA TRP A 11 50.04 -20.72 25.17
C TRP A 11 50.60 -21.06 23.77
N GLY A 12 51.93 -21.10 23.65
CA GLY A 12 52.58 -21.23 22.35
C GLY A 12 52.49 -19.93 21.53
N MET A 13 52.79 -20.05 20.23
CA MET A 13 52.77 -18.91 19.30
C MET A 13 51.34 -18.62 18.81
N VAL A 14 51.01 -17.34 18.65
CA VAL A 14 49.74 -16.90 18.06
C VAL A 14 49.54 -17.51 16.68
N ASN A 15 48.44 -18.24 16.50
CA ASN A 15 47.98 -18.65 15.18
C ASN A 15 47.26 -17.48 14.52
N LEU A 16 48.01 -16.63 13.80
CA LEU A 16 47.48 -15.42 13.16
C LEU A 16 46.29 -15.72 12.24
N LYS A 17 46.30 -16.86 11.54
CA LYS A 17 45.19 -17.27 10.68
C LYS A 17 43.91 -17.48 11.49
N LYS A 18 43.96 -18.19 12.63
CA LYS A 18 42.78 -18.33 13.49
C LYS A 18 42.41 -17.04 14.18
N ALA A 19 43.39 -16.22 14.57
CA ALA A 19 43.13 -14.96 15.27
C ALA A 19 42.34 -13.95 14.42
N ILE A 20 42.56 -13.91 13.10
CA ILE A 20 41.78 -13.05 12.19
C ILE A 20 40.35 -13.57 11.94
N GLU A 21 40.07 -14.82 12.28
CA GLU A 21 38.77 -15.49 12.11
C GLU A 21 37.86 -15.34 13.36
N GLY A 22 38.26 -14.51 14.33
CA GLY A 22 37.52 -14.28 15.59
C GLY A 22 38.00 -15.18 16.75
N TYR A 23 37.22 -15.23 17.84
CA TYR A 23 37.55 -16.10 18.99
C TYR A 23 37.55 -17.58 18.59
N GLY A 24 38.42 -18.40 19.17
CA GLY A 24 38.30 -19.87 19.11
C GLY A 24 37.79 -20.49 20.42
N GLN A 25 37.86 -19.74 21.52
CA GLN A 25 37.39 -20.15 22.84
C GLN A 25 37.21 -18.92 23.74
N PHE A 26 36.12 -18.85 24.50
CA PHE A 26 35.95 -17.93 25.62
C PHE A 26 36.53 -18.57 26.88
N ARG A 27 37.61 -18.00 27.43
CA ARG A 27 38.25 -18.52 28.64
C ARG A 27 37.47 -18.18 29.92
N VAL A 28 36.79 -17.05 29.90
CA VAL A 28 35.97 -16.50 30.98
C VAL A 28 34.69 -15.96 30.34
N ASP A 29 33.68 -15.70 31.16
CA ASP A 29 32.47 -15.05 30.67
C ASP A 29 32.85 -13.77 29.94
N THR A 30 32.48 -13.71 28.67
CA THR A 30 32.95 -12.72 27.71
C THR A 30 31.79 -11.83 27.33
N ASP A 31 31.93 -10.54 27.63
CA ASP A 31 31.00 -9.51 27.20
C ASP A 31 31.60 -8.75 26.02
N VAL A 32 30.84 -8.69 24.92
CA VAL A 32 31.22 -7.94 23.72
C VAL A 32 30.23 -6.82 23.54
N ASN A 33 30.76 -5.59 23.45
CA ASN A 33 30.01 -4.42 23.06
C ASN A 33 30.56 -3.85 21.76
N MET A 34 29.81 -3.96 20.66
CA MET A 34 30.18 -3.35 19.39
C MET A 34 29.84 -1.86 19.40
N VAL A 35 30.87 -1.01 19.50
CA VAL A 35 30.71 0.45 19.57
C VAL A 35 30.93 1.16 18.22
N ALA A 36 31.47 0.45 17.22
CA ALA A 36 31.71 0.98 15.89
C ALA A 36 31.80 -0.16 14.86
N LYS A 37 31.59 0.18 13.58
CA LYS A 37 31.82 -0.73 12.47
C LYS A 37 33.32 -1.04 12.35
N ALA A 38 33.68 -2.29 12.06
CA ALA A 38 35.07 -2.65 11.82
C ALA A 38 35.63 -1.78 10.66
N GLY A 39 36.72 -1.05 10.93
CA GLY A 39 37.44 -0.33 9.88
C GLY A 39 38.27 -1.31 9.05
N GLY A 40 38.15 -1.27 7.72
CA GLY A 40 38.92 -2.13 6.82
C GLY A 40 38.17 -2.52 5.55
N THR A 41 38.87 -3.15 4.60
CA THR A 41 38.24 -3.69 3.38
C THR A 41 37.40 -4.90 3.75
N HIS A 42 36.08 -4.79 3.55
CA HIS A 42 35.15 -5.91 3.71
C HIS A 42 35.43 -7.00 2.65
N TRP A 43 35.66 -8.23 3.08
CA TRP A 43 35.68 -9.40 2.17
C TRP A 43 34.35 -10.17 2.14
N TRP A 44 33.36 -9.73 2.92
CA TRP A 44 32.06 -10.39 3.06
C TRP A 44 31.00 -9.75 2.17
N ASN A 45 30.06 -10.56 1.70
CA ASN A 45 29.04 -10.21 0.71
C ASN A 45 27.85 -9.38 1.25
N ASP A 46 27.72 -9.19 2.57
CA ASP A 46 26.63 -8.43 3.19
C ASP A 46 27.16 -7.20 3.93
N ALA A 47 26.92 -6.01 3.37
CA ALA A 47 27.41 -4.74 3.89
C ALA A 47 26.81 -4.34 5.27
N ARG A 48 25.72 -4.99 5.68
CA ARG A 48 25.05 -4.77 6.98
C ARG A 48 25.80 -5.43 8.13
N VAL A 49 26.52 -6.52 7.85
CA VAL A 49 27.32 -7.24 8.83
C VAL A 49 28.60 -6.47 9.08
N TRP A 50 28.88 -6.16 10.34
CA TRP A 50 30.04 -5.37 10.74
C TRP A 50 31.25 -6.24 11.00
N ASP A 51 31.04 -7.45 11.52
CA ASP A 51 32.11 -8.42 11.76
C ASP A 51 31.59 -9.86 11.62
N VAL A 52 32.48 -10.78 11.24
CA VAL A 52 32.19 -12.20 11.06
C VAL A 52 33.26 -13.03 11.75
N TRP A 53 32.85 -13.83 12.74
CA TRP A 53 33.72 -14.79 13.40
C TRP A 53 33.43 -16.18 12.85
N THR A 54 34.41 -16.77 12.16
CA THR A 54 34.26 -18.05 11.44
C THR A 54 34.81 -19.25 12.19
N ASN A 55 35.56 -19.03 13.27
CA ASN A 55 36.01 -20.11 14.14
C ASN A 55 34.83 -20.77 14.89
N ASP A 56 34.99 -22.06 15.18
CA ASP A 56 34.15 -22.78 16.16
C ASP A 56 34.52 -22.28 17.57
N ILE A 57 33.57 -21.64 18.26
CA ILE A 57 33.83 -21.03 19.57
C ILE A 57 33.31 -21.94 20.69
N SER A 58 34.20 -22.29 21.63
CA SER A 58 33.87 -23.07 22.83
C SER A 58 34.11 -22.27 24.11
N GLY A 59 33.86 -22.86 25.29
CA GLY A 59 34.27 -22.30 26.57
C GLY A 59 33.15 -21.64 27.37
N ALA A 60 33.48 -20.56 28.08
CA ALA A 60 32.60 -19.85 29.03
C ALA A 60 31.45 -19.09 28.36
N ALA A 61 30.61 -18.38 29.14
CA ALA A 61 29.42 -17.73 28.60
C ALA A 61 29.75 -16.51 27.72
N PHE A 62 28.83 -16.17 26.82
CA PHE A 62 28.93 -15.04 25.90
C PHE A 62 27.75 -14.09 26.05
N SER A 63 28.04 -12.80 26.22
CA SER A 63 27.07 -11.71 26.25
C SER A 63 27.34 -10.75 25.10
N PHE A 64 26.33 -10.47 24.30
CA PHE A 64 26.42 -9.56 23.15
C PHE A 64 25.60 -8.29 23.35
N ASN A 65 26.25 -7.17 23.07
CA ASN A 65 25.71 -5.82 23.12
C ASN A 65 26.20 -5.01 21.92
N SER A 66 25.47 -3.96 21.58
CA SER A 66 25.97 -2.89 20.73
C SER A 66 25.29 -1.56 21.03
N ASP A 67 26.10 -0.58 21.41
CA ASP A 67 25.67 0.82 21.58
C ASP A 67 25.48 1.56 20.24
N ALA A 68 25.93 0.96 19.14
CA ALA A 68 25.91 1.56 17.81
C ALA A 68 25.01 0.81 16.80
N GLY A 69 24.26 -0.20 17.25
CA GLY A 69 23.42 -1.03 16.37
C GLY A 69 24.21 -1.96 15.46
N GLY A 70 25.41 -2.37 15.89
CA GLY A 70 26.31 -3.26 15.17
C GLY A 70 25.77 -4.67 14.98
N TRP A 71 26.24 -5.31 13.91
CA TRP A 71 25.86 -6.66 13.54
C TRP A 71 27.09 -7.58 13.57
N LEU A 72 27.10 -8.54 14.50
CA LEU A 72 28.08 -9.61 14.58
C LEU A 72 27.50 -10.91 14.04
N ARG A 73 28.22 -11.59 13.14
CA ARG A 73 27.88 -12.94 12.69
C ARG A 73 28.83 -13.97 13.29
N LEU A 74 28.29 -14.99 13.95
CA LEU A 74 29.03 -16.20 14.35
C LEU A 74 28.73 -17.31 13.34
N ALA A 75 29.72 -17.63 12.53
CA ALA A 75 29.59 -18.58 11.43
C ALA A 75 30.14 -19.98 11.74
N GLY A 76 30.94 -20.13 12.79
CA GLY A 76 31.40 -21.44 13.27
C GLY A 76 30.31 -22.25 13.98
N ASN A 77 30.63 -23.50 14.25
CA ASN A 77 29.82 -24.42 15.03
C ASN A 77 30.15 -24.25 16.53
N ASN A 78 29.34 -23.47 17.22
CA ASN A 78 29.69 -23.00 18.56
C ASN A 78 29.15 -23.89 19.67
N SER A 79 29.93 -24.01 20.74
CA SER A 79 29.63 -24.85 21.91
C SER A 79 30.00 -24.19 23.25
N PHE A 80 29.90 -22.87 23.33
CA PHE A 80 30.18 -22.11 24.56
C PHE A 80 29.03 -22.20 25.58
N ALA A 81 29.31 -21.89 26.84
CA ALA A 81 28.48 -22.31 27.98
C ALA A 81 27.09 -21.66 28.03
N GLY A 82 26.93 -20.44 27.50
CA GLY A 82 25.64 -19.75 27.48
C GLY A 82 25.67 -18.52 26.59
N LEU A 83 24.49 -18.08 26.14
CA LEU A 83 24.33 -16.90 25.27
C LEU A 83 23.29 -15.94 25.84
N THR A 84 23.70 -14.69 26.03
CA THR A 84 22.80 -13.57 26.30
C THR A 84 22.94 -12.50 25.22
N VAL A 85 21.82 -12.03 24.67
CA VAL A 85 21.80 -10.91 23.72
C VAL A 85 21.01 -9.75 24.34
N ASN A 86 21.64 -8.59 24.49
CA ASN A 86 21.02 -7.43 25.13
C ASN A 86 20.71 -6.29 24.13
N SER A 87 21.52 -6.12 23.09
CA SER A 87 21.35 -5.09 22.05
C SER A 87 22.14 -5.43 20.78
N GLY A 88 21.99 -4.62 19.72
CA GLY A 88 22.61 -4.89 18.41
C GLY A 88 21.96 -6.04 17.65
N THR A 89 22.64 -6.57 16.63
CA THR A 89 22.25 -7.79 15.92
C THR A 89 23.32 -8.87 16.09
N LEU A 90 22.95 -9.99 16.69
CA LEU A 90 23.76 -11.20 16.69
C LEU A 90 23.15 -12.20 15.71
N GLU A 91 23.92 -12.64 14.72
CA GLU A 91 23.50 -13.65 13.76
C GLU A 91 24.28 -14.95 13.96
N LEU A 92 23.56 -16.06 14.04
CA LEU A 92 24.13 -17.41 14.09
C LEU A 92 23.88 -18.09 12.75
N THR A 93 24.94 -18.57 12.09
CA THR A 93 24.81 -19.30 10.81
C THR A 93 25.35 -20.74 10.85
N GLY A 94 26.14 -21.11 11.86
CA GLY A 94 26.64 -22.48 12.07
C GLY A 94 25.66 -23.39 12.82
N ASP A 95 26.13 -24.57 13.25
CA ASP A 95 25.43 -25.48 14.17
C ASP A 95 25.86 -25.17 15.62
N ASN A 96 24.93 -24.64 16.42
CA ASN A 96 25.20 -24.13 17.75
C ASN A 96 24.56 -25.05 18.81
N THR A 97 25.39 -25.57 19.71
CA THR A 97 24.98 -26.42 20.83
C THR A 97 25.58 -25.87 22.11
N LEU A 98 24.87 -24.94 22.74
CA LEU A 98 25.40 -24.19 23.88
C LEU A 98 25.14 -24.92 25.21
N GLY A 99 25.86 -24.54 26.25
CA GLY A 99 25.76 -25.19 27.57
C GLY A 99 24.48 -24.87 28.36
N SER A 100 23.73 -23.84 27.98
CA SER A 100 22.54 -23.35 28.69
C SER A 100 21.46 -22.87 27.72
N ASP A 101 20.30 -22.49 28.26
CA ASP A 101 19.28 -21.74 27.54
C ASP A 101 19.87 -20.43 26.98
N VAL A 102 19.36 -20.01 25.82
CA VAL A 102 19.67 -18.72 25.20
C VAL A 102 18.69 -17.66 25.69
N VAL A 103 19.22 -16.55 26.17
CA VAL A 103 18.41 -15.43 26.68
C VAL A 103 18.57 -14.23 25.78
N VAL A 104 17.46 -13.62 25.36
CA VAL A 104 17.47 -12.36 24.62
C VAL A 104 16.67 -11.33 25.39
N ASN A 105 17.36 -10.30 25.87
CA ASN A 105 16.75 -9.20 26.62
C ASN A 105 16.44 -8.00 25.72
N GLY A 106 17.08 -7.90 24.55
CA GLY A 106 16.91 -6.82 23.59
C GLY A 106 17.72 -7.07 22.32
N GLY A 107 17.70 -6.10 21.38
CA GLY A 107 18.37 -6.23 20.09
C GLY A 107 17.71 -7.27 19.18
N VAL A 108 18.51 -7.89 18.31
CA VAL A 108 18.07 -8.92 17.36
C VAL A 108 18.96 -10.16 17.52
N LEU A 109 18.34 -11.31 17.77
CA LEU A 109 18.97 -12.62 17.57
C LEU A 109 18.46 -13.19 16.24
N ARG A 110 19.35 -13.30 15.25
CA ARG A 110 19.03 -13.85 13.93
C ARG A 110 19.58 -15.26 13.80
N ASN A 111 18.72 -16.27 13.76
CA ASN A 111 19.12 -17.65 13.55
C ASN A 111 18.94 -18.03 12.07
N ASN A 112 20.05 -18.18 11.37
CA ASN A 112 20.13 -18.67 9.98
C ASN A 112 20.90 -19.99 9.89
N GLY A 113 21.20 -20.62 11.02
CA GLY A 113 21.83 -21.92 11.13
C GLY A 113 20.97 -22.88 11.94
N THR A 114 21.63 -23.68 12.78
CA THR A 114 20.97 -24.55 13.76
C THR A 114 21.30 -24.07 15.17
N LEU A 115 20.30 -24.00 16.04
CA LEU A 115 20.44 -23.72 17.47
C LEU A 115 19.78 -24.84 18.27
N ARG A 116 20.51 -25.56 19.13
CA ARG A 116 20.03 -26.76 19.84
C ARG A 116 19.70 -26.53 21.30
N ASN A 117 19.23 -25.32 21.60
CA ASN A 117 18.99 -24.83 22.94
C ASN A 117 17.57 -24.31 23.04
N LYS A 118 17.02 -24.29 24.24
CA LYS A 118 15.82 -23.50 24.51
C LYS A 118 16.14 -22.01 24.36
N VAL A 119 15.20 -21.23 23.84
CA VAL A 119 15.30 -19.76 23.75
C VAL A 119 14.24 -19.10 24.61
N ILE A 120 14.66 -18.13 25.41
CA ILE A 120 13.80 -17.24 26.19
C ILE A 120 14.00 -15.81 25.67
N LEU A 121 12.98 -15.28 24.99
CA LEU A 121 12.98 -13.94 24.45
C LEU A 121 12.21 -12.99 25.40
N ASN A 122 12.93 -12.33 26.29
CA ASN A 122 12.41 -11.33 27.23
C ASN A 122 12.14 -9.96 26.58
N GLY A 123 12.76 -9.71 25.42
CA GLY A 123 12.65 -8.47 24.66
C GLY A 123 13.40 -8.56 23.33
N GLY A 124 13.31 -7.53 22.50
CA GLY A 124 13.97 -7.51 21.19
C GLY A 124 13.28 -8.40 20.15
N LEU A 125 14.02 -8.86 19.16
CA LEU A 125 13.52 -9.60 18.01
C LEU A 125 14.28 -10.92 17.80
N TYR A 126 13.55 -12.03 17.69
CA TYR A 126 14.06 -13.27 17.10
C TYR A 126 13.72 -13.30 15.61
N ALA A 127 14.71 -13.49 14.75
CA ALA A 127 14.51 -13.50 13.29
C ALA A 127 15.30 -14.61 12.59
N GLY A 128 15.06 -14.80 11.30
CA GLY A 128 15.85 -15.69 10.44
C GLY A 128 15.09 -16.93 9.99
N ALA A 129 15.72 -17.72 9.13
CA ALA A 129 15.14 -18.89 8.47
C ALA A 129 15.78 -20.22 8.93
N GLY A 130 16.45 -20.22 10.08
CA GLY A 130 17.15 -21.38 10.63
C GLY A 130 16.24 -22.40 11.32
N ALA A 131 16.87 -23.37 11.97
CA ALA A 131 16.20 -24.37 12.80
C ALA A 131 16.57 -24.17 14.28
N LEU A 132 15.58 -24.24 15.14
CA LEU A 132 15.72 -24.33 16.59
C LEU A 132 15.37 -25.74 17.03
N HIS A 133 16.25 -26.44 17.76
CA HIS A 133 15.99 -27.73 18.40
C HIS A 133 15.89 -27.53 19.90
N GLY A 134 14.77 -26.97 20.33
CA GLY A 134 14.49 -26.63 21.72
C GLY A 134 13.18 -25.87 21.80
N ASP A 135 12.69 -25.70 23.03
CA ASP A 135 11.50 -24.90 23.28
C ASP A 135 11.79 -23.41 23.04
N PHE A 136 10.76 -22.66 22.67
CA PHE A 136 10.82 -21.22 22.46
C PHE A 136 9.75 -20.53 23.30
N HIS A 137 10.18 -19.59 24.14
CA HIS A 137 9.29 -18.76 24.93
C HIS A 137 9.46 -17.29 24.53
N LEU A 138 8.38 -16.71 24.00
CA LEU A 138 8.26 -15.32 23.63
C LEU A 138 7.50 -14.55 24.71
N ALA A 139 8.23 -13.83 25.55
CA ALA A 139 7.64 -13.04 26.62
C ALA A 139 7.16 -11.66 26.13
N LYS A 140 6.45 -10.95 27.01
CA LYS A 140 5.98 -9.59 26.79
C LYS A 140 7.12 -8.65 26.39
N GLY A 141 6.89 -7.83 25.36
CA GLY A 141 7.89 -6.89 24.82
C GLY A 141 8.90 -7.51 23.85
N GLY A 142 8.87 -8.84 23.68
CA GLY A 142 9.59 -9.54 22.65
C GLY A 142 8.83 -9.60 21.31
N SER A 143 9.57 -9.86 20.24
CA SER A 143 9.06 -10.03 18.88
C SER A 143 9.65 -11.23 18.17
N ILE A 144 8.90 -11.85 17.27
CA ILE A 144 9.41 -12.87 16.33
C ILE A 144 9.09 -12.47 14.88
N ALA A 145 10.06 -12.65 13.98
CA ALA A 145 9.90 -12.47 12.53
C ALA A 145 10.47 -13.71 11.82
N PRO A 146 9.63 -14.73 11.54
CA PRO A 146 10.06 -15.91 10.82
C PRO A 146 10.63 -15.57 9.44
N GLY A 147 11.68 -16.27 9.02
CA GLY A 147 12.19 -16.19 7.66
C GLY A 147 13.21 -15.07 7.40
N ASN A 148 13.64 -15.04 6.13
CA ASN A 148 14.44 -13.98 5.53
C ASN A 148 13.64 -13.30 4.42
N SER A 149 12.31 -13.24 4.56
CA SER A 149 11.37 -12.44 3.76
C SER A 149 11.38 -12.77 2.26
N ILE A 150 10.68 -13.78 1.75
CA ILE A 150 9.79 -14.72 2.44
C ILE A 150 10.54 -16.01 2.81
N GLY A 151 10.34 -16.53 4.02
CA GLY A 151 10.94 -17.79 4.43
C GLY A 151 10.24 -18.51 5.58
N THR A 152 10.84 -19.62 5.99
CA THR A 152 10.31 -20.46 7.08
C THR A 152 11.33 -20.52 8.22
N LEU A 153 10.86 -20.29 9.44
CA LEU A 153 11.60 -20.57 10.67
C LEU A 153 11.04 -21.85 11.29
N THR A 154 11.92 -22.79 11.66
CA THR A 154 11.48 -24.07 12.26
C THR A 154 11.82 -24.15 13.74
N ILE A 155 10.84 -24.52 14.56
CA ILE A 155 10.99 -24.85 15.98
C ILE A 155 10.70 -26.34 16.18
N ASN A 156 11.77 -27.10 16.34
CA ASN A 156 11.78 -28.50 16.72
C ASN A 156 11.61 -28.68 18.24
N GLY A 157 10.52 -28.12 18.78
CA GLY A 157 10.16 -28.08 20.19
C GLY A 157 8.79 -27.43 20.37
N ASN A 158 8.46 -27.01 21.59
CA ASN A 158 7.22 -26.27 21.86
C ASN A 158 7.42 -24.76 21.69
N TYR A 159 6.36 -24.06 21.28
CA TYR A 159 6.32 -22.61 21.13
C TYR A 159 5.30 -22.01 22.10
N VAL A 160 5.70 -20.99 22.87
CA VAL A 160 4.79 -20.23 23.74
C VAL A 160 4.94 -18.75 23.43
N GLN A 161 3.83 -18.06 23.17
CA GLN A 161 3.78 -16.62 22.98
C GLN A 161 2.87 -15.95 24.01
N ASP A 162 3.42 -15.01 24.76
CA ASP A 162 2.71 -14.28 25.81
C ASP A 162 2.08 -12.97 25.31
N ALA A 163 1.03 -12.52 26.01
CA ALA A 163 0.39 -11.24 25.76
C ALA A 163 1.38 -10.06 25.78
N GLY A 164 1.16 -9.10 24.87
CA GLY A 164 2.04 -7.92 24.71
C GLY A 164 3.36 -8.20 23.99
N SER A 165 3.51 -9.36 23.35
CA SER A 165 4.55 -9.65 22.36
C SER A 165 4.06 -9.43 20.92
N GLN A 166 4.95 -9.46 19.94
CA GLN A 166 4.63 -9.26 18.52
C GLN A 166 5.06 -10.44 17.63
N PHE A 167 4.25 -10.76 16.63
CA PHE A 167 4.57 -11.72 15.58
C PHE A 167 4.51 -11.00 14.23
N PHE A 168 5.65 -10.82 13.57
CA PHE A 168 5.73 -10.19 12.25
C PHE A 168 5.46 -11.22 11.16
N VAL A 169 4.59 -10.86 10.21
CA VAL A 169 4.24 -11.70 9.07
C VAL A 169 4.39 -10.87 7.80
N GLU A 170 5.40 -11.15 6.98
CA GLU A 170 5.43 -10.66 5.61
C GLU A 170 4.61 -11.57 4.71
N MET A 171 3.84 -10.94 3.85
CA MET A 171 2.95 -11.63 2.91
C MET A 171 3.29 -11.13 1.52
N ALA A 172 3.27 -12.02 0.53
CA ALA A 172 3.29 -11.67 -0.88
C ALA A 172 2.27 -12.54 -1.63
N PRO A 173 1.48 -11.96 -2.53
CA PRO A 173 0.52 -12.72 -3.30
C PRO A 173 1.23 -13.67 -4.29
N PRO A 174 0.59 -14.80 -4.64
CA PRO A 174 -0.79 -15.18 -4.34
C PRO A 174 -1.02 -15.94 -3.03
N ASP A 175 0.01 -16.37 -2.31
CA ASP A 175 -0.16 -17.17 -1.08
C ASP A 175 1.13 -17.30 -0.25
N SER A 176 2.21 -16.66 -0.67
CA SER A 176 3.49 -16.75 0.01
C SER A 176 3.49 -15.89 1.26
N THR A 177 3.99 -16.42 2.37
CA THR A 177 4.12 -15.68 3.63
C THR A 177 5.27 -16.22 4.46
N ASP A 178 5.86 -15.37 5.30
CA ASP A 178 6.74 -15.84 6.35
C ASP A 178 6.00 -16.81 7.25
N LYS A 179 6.63 -17.97 7.50
CA LYS A 179 6.00 -19.09 8.18
C LYS A 179 6.81 -19.53 9.40
N LEU A 180 6.13 -19.70 10.52
CA LEU A 180 6.65 -20.45 11.66
C LEU A 180 6.14 -21.90 11.60
N GLU A 181 7.07 -22.85 11.53
CA GLU A 181 6.76 -24.27 11.65
C GLU A 181 7.21 -24.80 13.01
N VAL A 182 6.26 -25.29 13.81
CA VAL A 182 6.50 -25.85 15.13
C VAL A 182 6.19 -27.35 15.08
N THR A 183 7.15 -28.18 15.47
CA THR A 183 6.92 -29.65 15.50
C THR A 183 6.21 -30.11 16.79
N GLY A 184 6.41 -29.39 17.89
CA GLY A 184 5.65 -29.58 19.13
C GLY A 184 4.35 -28.79 19.12
N THR A 185 3.88 -28.41 20.31
CA THR A 185 2.68 -27.59 20.48
C THR A 185 3.01 -26.11 20.33
N ALA A 186 2.06 -25.32 19.81
CA ALA A 186 2.07 -23.87 19.92
C ALA A 186 0.97 -23.38 20.89
N THR A 187 1.36 -22.58 21.87
CA THR A 187 0.45 -21.98 22.86
C THR A 187 0.49 -20.46 22.73
N LEU A 188 -0.63 -19.88 22.32
CA LEU A 188 -0.81 -18.44 22.14
C LEU A 188 -1.61 -17.87 23.32
N ASN A 189 -0.91 -17.29 24.30
CA ASN A 189 -1.52 -16.64 25.47
C ASN A 189 -1.93 -15.18 25.17
N GLY A 190 -1.89 -14.75 23.91
CA GLY A 190 -2.15 -13.38 23.44
C GLY A 190 -1.08 -12.91 22.44
N GLY A 191 -0.86 -11.60 22.39
CA GLY A 191 0.13 -10.96 21.50
C GLY A 191 -0.50 -10.45 20.20
N THR A 192 0.24 -9.63 19.46
CA THR A 192 -0.26 -8.97 18.25
C THR A 192 0.45 -9.49 17.01
N VAL A 193 -0.31 -9.88 15.99
CA VAL A 193 0.23 -10.14 14.65
C VAL A 193 0.44 -8.80 13.94
N VAL A 194 1.63 -8.54 13.43
CA VAL A 194 1.93 -7.37 12.61
C VAL A 194 1.95 -7.81 11.14
N ALA A 195 0.93 -7.43 10.39
CA ALA A 195 0.74 -7.86 9.01
C ALA A 195 1.46 -6.90 8.05
N LEU A 196 2.51 -7.36 7.39
CA LEU A 196 3.35 -6.58 6.49
C LEU A 196 3.07 -6.96 5.02
N ARG A 197 2.67 -5.96 4.23
CA ARG A 197 2.35 -6.14 2.81
C ARG A 197 3.61 -5.98 1.95
N MET A 198 4.04 -7.03 1.26
CA MET A 198 4.99 -6.90 0.14
C MET A 198 4.29 -6.40 -1.13
N PRO A 199 5.02 -5.84 -2.11
CA PRO A 199 4.45 -5.43 -3.39
C PRO A 199 3.69 -6.56 -4.08
N GLY A 200 2.46 -6.28 -4.53
CA GLY A 200 1.63 -7.25 -5.25
C GLY A 200 0.14 -6.93 -5.18
N VAL A 201 -0.66 -7.74 -5.88
CA VAL A 201 -2.13 -7.66 -5.91
C VAL A 201 -2.70 -8.64 -4.89
N TYR A 202 -3.30 -8.11 -3.82
CA TYR A 202 -3.92 -8.93 -2.77
C TYR A 202 -5.39 -9.12 -3.09
N GLY A 203 -5.79 -10.36 -3.23
CA GLY A 203 -7.18 -10.73 -3.47
C GLY A 203 -7.99 -10.67 -2.19
N LEU A 204 -9.16 -10.02 -2.20
CA LEU A 204 -10.17 -10.28 -1.17
C LEU A 204 -10.49 -11.79 -1.09
N GLY A 205 -10.51 -12.35 0.13
CA GLY A 205 -10.69 -13.79 0.38
C GLY A 205 -9.41 -14.62 0.29
N GLN A 206 -8.28 -14.01 -0.04
CA GLN A 206 -6.97 -14.68 -0.03
C GLN A 206 -6.56 -15.00 1.41
N ARG A 207 -5.94 -16.17 1.61
CA ARG A 207 -5.54 -16.70 2.92
C ARG A 207 -4.04 -16.99 2.95
N TYR A 208 -3.39 -16.60 4.03
CA TYR A 208 -1.98 -16.88 4.30
C TYR A 208 -1.83 -17.74 5.55
N ASN A 209 -1.14 -18.88 5.44
CA ASN A 209 -0.83 -19.74 6.60
C ASN A 209 0.54 -19.37 7.16
N PHE A 210 0.57 -18.62 8.25
CA PHE A 210 1.81 -18.08 8.82
C PHE A 210 2.32 -18.87 10.03
N LEU A 211 1.52 -19.80 10.57
CA LEU A 211 1.93 -20.64 11.69
C LEU A 211 1.29 -22.02 11.59
N THR A 212 2.12 -23.06 11.65
CA THR A 212 1.69 -24.46 11.74
C THR A 212 2.36 -25.11 12.95
N ALA A 213 1.59 -25.77 13.81
CA ALA A 213 2.06 -26.53 14.96
C ALA A 213 1.60 -27.98 14.89
N GLN A 214 2.53 -28.90 14.63
CA GLN A 214 2.23 -30.32 14.41
C GLN A 214 1.73 -31.03 15.69
N GLY A 215 2.18 -30.59 16.86
CA GLY A 215 1.67 -31.05 18.16
C GLY A 215 0.35 -30.39 18.58
N GLY A 216 -0.21 -29.50 17.76
CA GLY A 216 -1.45 -28.78 18.00
C GLY A 216 -1.25 -27.32 18.39
N LEU A 217 -2.25 -26.50 18.06
CA LEU A 217 -2.34 -25.08 18.38
C LEU A 217 -3.40 -24.86 19.46
N SER A 218 -3.06 -24.09 20.49
CA SER A 218 -3.98 -23.68 21.55
C SER A 218 -3.89 -22.19 21.84
N GLY A 219 -5.01 -21.58 22.24
CA GLY A 219 -5.10 -20.13 22.44
C GLY A 219 -5.19 -19.35 21.12
N GLN A 220 -5.11 -18.02 21.21
CA GLN A 220 -5.22 -17.08 20.07
C GLN A 220 -4.38 -15.83 20.31
N PHE A 221 -4.02 -15.13 19.23
CA PHE A 221 -3.48 -13.77 19.31
C PHE A 221 -4.57 -12.78 19.77
N ASP A 222 -4.18 -11.70 20.43
CA ASP A 222 -5.05 -10.61 20.88
C ASP A 222 -5.63 -9.81 19.70
N GLY A 223 -4.91 -9.77 18.58
CA GLY A 223 -5.36 -9.06 17.38
C GLY A 223 -4.31 -8.92 16.29
N VAL A 224 -4.60 -8.04 15.33
CA VAL A 224 -3.73 -7.74 14.18
C VAL A 224 -3.50 -6.25 14.05
N ASP A 225 -2.24 -5.85 13.93
CA ASP A 225 -1.86 -4.53 13.43
C ASP A 225 -1.94 -4.51 11.89
N ASN A 226 -2.89 -3.73 11.38
CA ASN A 226 -3.21 -3.59 9.96
C ASN A 226 -2.63 -2.31 9.33
N SER A 227 -1.78 -1.59 10.06
CA SER A 227 -1.28 -0.26 9.66
C SER A 227 -0.51 -0.26 8.33
N TYR A 228 -0.02 -1.42 7.89
CA TYR A 228 0.81 -1.59 6.69
C TYR A 228 0.04 -2.07 5.45
N LEU A 229 -1.29 -2.19 5.50
CA LEU A 229 -2.09 -2.78 4.42
C LEU A 229 -2.78 -1.74 3.52
N GLY A 230 -2.91 -0.50 4.01
CA GLY A 230 -3.65 0.58 3.36
C GLY A 230 -5.07 0.75 3.95
N PRO A 231 -5.84 1.71 3.43
CA PRO A 231 -7.12 2.11 4.05
C PRO A 231 -8.25 1.08 3.88
N PHE A 232 -8.26 0.31 2.79
CA PHE A 232 -9.41 -0.55 2.42
C PHE A 232 -9.18 -2.03 2.64
N LEU A 233 -7.97 -2.44 3.05
CA LEU A 233 -7.66 -3.83 3.37
C LEU A 233 -7.36 -3.98 4.85
N LYS A 234 -7.76 -5.11 5.41
CA LYS A 234 -7.28 -5.61 6.69
C LYS A 234 -7.10 -7.13 6.63
N MET A 235 -6.25 -7.66 7.49
CA MET A 235 -6.20 -9.07 7.80
C MET A 235 -7.10 -9.37 8.99
N VAL A 236 -7.79 -10.50 8.92
CA VAL A 236 -8.50 -11.11 10.05
C VAL A 236 -7.88 -12.47 10.30
N LEU A 237 -7.68 -12.81 11.58
CA LEU A 237 -7.09 -14.08 11.95
C LEU A 237 -8.15 -15.19 11.95
N ALA A 238 -7.77 -16.35 11.43
CA ALA A 238 -8.55 -17.57 11.49
C ALA A 238 -7.67 -18.71 11.99
N TYR A 239 -8.27 -19.72 12.63
CA TYR A 239 -7.54 -20.81 13.27
C TYR A 239 -8.20 -22.15 13.01
N ASP A 240 -7.38 -23.20 12.98
CA ASP A 240 -7.82 -24.57 13.19
C ASP A 240 -7.00 -25.21 14.32
N SER A 241 -7.16 -26.52 14.53
CA SER A 241 -6.44 -27.27 15.58
C SER A 241 -4.91 -27.25 15.49
N HIS A 242 -4.32 -26.87 14.36
CA HIS A 242 -2.87 -26.89 14.11
C HIS A 242 -2.35 -25.60 13.44
N ASN A 243 -3.21 -24.74 12.89
CA ASN A 243 -2.78 -23.61 12.06
C ASN A 243 -3.38 -22.28 12.50
N ALA A 244 -2.60 -21.21 12.31
CA ALA A 244 -3.08 -19.84 12.31
C ALA A 244 -2.96 -19.22 10.91
N TYR A 245 -4.03 -18.55 10.48
CA TYR A 245 -4.17 -17.98 9.16
C TYR A 245 -4.46 -16.48 9.25
N ALA A 246 -4.02 -15.74 8.23
CA ALA A 246 -4.41 -14.35 8.01
C ALA A 246 -5.23 -14.25 6.70
N ASP A 247 -6.48 -13.83 6.82
CA ASP A 247 -7.43 -13.69 5.73
C ASP A 247 -7.55 -12.22 5.29
N VAL A 248 -7.35 -11.97 3.98
CA VAL A 248 -7.50 -10.65 3.39
C VAL A 248 -8.98 -10.31 3.25
N VAL A 249 -9.44 -9.26 3.94
CA VAL A 249 -10.82 -8.79 3.87
C VAL A 249 -10.88 -7.27 3.70
N ARG A 250 -12.08 -6.75 3.39
CA ARG A 250 -12.31 -5.30 3.34
C ARG A 250 -12.21 -4.68 4.74
N ASN A 251 -11.62 -3.49 4.81
CA ASN A 251 -11.55 -2.67 6.02
C ASN A 251 -12.60 -1.56 5.99
N ALA A 252 -12.28 -0.41 5.39
CA ALA A 252 -13.22 0.69 5.19
C ALA A 252 -13.98 0.52 3.87
N THR A 253 -15.22 1.03 3.83
CA THR A 253 -15.99 1.18 2.58
C THR A 253 -15.28 2.16 1.62
N LEU A 254 -15.35 1.93 0.32
CA LEU A 254 -14.88 2.89 -0.69
C LEU A 254 -15.60 4.24 -0.55
N ALA A 255 -16.91 4.23 -0.28
CA ALA A 255 -17.72 5.43 -0.06
C ALA A 255 -17.10 6.39 0.98
N SER A 256 -16.50 5.85 2.05
CA SER A 256 -15.89 6.62 3.14
C SER A 256 -14.70 7.48 2.71
N ALA A 257 -14.06 7.17 1.58
CA ALA A 257 -12.99 7.99 1.02
C ALA A 257 -13.50 9.20 0.22
N GLY A 258 -14.79 9.22 -0.12
CA GLY A 258 -15.41 10.31 -0.87
C GLY A 258 -15.60 11.56 -0.03
N LYS A 259 -15.13 12.70 -0.56
CA LYS A 259 -15.29 14.04 0.04
C LYS A 259 -16.45 14.84 -0.56
N THR A 260 -16.98 14.38 -1.68
CA THR A 260 -18.09 15.02 -2.39
C THR A 260 -19.26 14.04 -2.54
N PRO A 261 -20.51 14.54 -2.70
CA PRO A 261 -21.66 13.69 -3.01
C PRO A 261 -21.43 12.73 -4.18
N ASN A 262 -20.83 13.19 -5.28
CA ASN A 262 -20.54 12.35 -6.44
C ASN A 262 -19.51 11.25 -6.09
N GLN A 263 -18.46 11.58 -5.34
CA GLN A 263 -17.47 10.60 -4.90
C GLN A 263 -18.06 9.56 -3.95
N GLN A 264 -18.90 9.98 -3.00
CA GLN A 264 -19.56 9.07 -2.06
C GLN A 264 -20.56 8.16 -2.76
N ALA A 265 -21.38 8.69 -3.68
CA ALA A 265 -22.32 7.91 -4.46
C ALA A 265 -21.60 6.88 -5.36
N THR A 266 -20.50 7.29 -5.99
CA THR A 266 -19.67 6.40 -6.81
C THR A 266 -19.02 5.31 -5.96
N GLY A 267 -18.42 5.68 -4.82
CA GLY A 267 -17.84 4.73 -3.87
C GLY A 267 -18.87 3.73 -3.35
N ALA A 268 -20.08 4.18 -3.00
CA ALA A 268 -21.16 3.30 -2.55
C ALA A 268 -21.64 2.32 -3.64
N ALA A 269 -21.68 2.75 -4.90
CA ALA A 269 -21.98 1.86 -6.02
C ALA A 269 -20.87 0.80 -6.21
N LEU A 270 -19.60 1.21 -6.06
CA LEU A 270 -18.44 0.30 -6.15
C LEU A 270 -18.38 -0.68 -4.98
N ASP A 271 -18.80 -0.26 -3.78
CA ASP A 271 -18.90 -1.13 -2.61
C ASP A 271 -19.88 -2.29 -2.82
N GLY A 272 -20.90 -2.11 -3.67
CA GLY A 272 -21.88 -3.15 -4.02
C GLY A 272 -21.38 -4.22 -5.00
N LEU A 273 -20.17 -4.09 -5.54
CA LEU A 273 -19.57 -5.11 -6.40
C LEU A 273 -19.20 -6.36 -5.60
N VAL A 274 -19.32 -7.54 -6.24
CA VAL A 274 -18.82 -8.80 -5.67
C VAL A 274 -17.31 -8.76 -5.50
N ASP A 275 -16.79 -9.40 -4.45
CA ASP A 275 -15.37 -9.33 -4.10
C ASP A 275 -14.43 -9.81 -5.22
N THR A 276 -14.87 -10.71 -6.09
CA THR A 276 -14.09 -11.20 -7.24
C THR A 276 -14.02 -10.22 -8.41
N ASN A 277 -14.72 -9.08 -8.35
CA ASN A 277 -14.72 -8.09 -9.41
C ASN A 277 -13.34 -7.40 -9.53
N ALA A 278 -12.76 -7.42 -10.73
CA ALA A 278 -11.42 -6.87 -10.98
C ALA A 278 -11.28 -5.37 -10.66
N LEU A 279 -12.33 -4.57 -10.89
CA LEU A 279 -12.31 -3.14 -10.57
C LEU A 279 -12.26 -2.92 -9.06
N LEU A 280 -13.10 -3.64 -8.32
CA LEU A 280 -13.10 -3.57 -6.87
C LEU A 280 -11.75 -4.02 -6.29
N GLN A 281 -11.19 -5.13 -6.76
CA GLN A 281 -9.88 -5.63 -6.34
C GLN A 281 -8.77 -4.59 -6.55
N ALA A 282 -8.81 -3.85 -7.67
CA ALA A 282 -7.87 -2.76 -7.91
C ALA A 282 -8.08 -1.56 -6.97
N LEU A 283 -9.34 -1.21 -6.67
CA LEU A 283 -9.69 -0.06 -5.85
C LEU A 283 -9.32 -0.25 -4.37
N VAL A 284 -9.52 -1.45 -3.82
CA VAL A 284 -9.16 -1.73 -2.41
C VAL A 284 -7.65 -1.72 -2.17
N LEU A 285 -6.84 -1.84 -3.23
CA LEU A 285 -5.38 -1.79 -3.15
C LEU A 285 -4.81 -0.37 -3.18
N LEU A 286 -5.66 0.65 -3.42
CA LEU A 286 -5.21 2.04 -3.48
C LEU A 286 -4.57 2.46 -2.16
N PRO A 287 -3.40 3.14 -2.20
CA PRO A 287 -2.59 3.36 -1.01
C PRO A 287 -3.16 4.45 -0.10
N SER A 288 -4.07 5.28 -0.60
CA SER A 288 -4.70 6.35 0.18
C SER A 288 -6.16 6.59 -0.21
N THR A 289 -6.91 7.21 0.70
CA THR A 289 -8.27 7.70 0.42
C THR A 289 -8.28 8.81 -0.63
N GLY A 290 -7.19 9.58 -0.77
CA GLY A 290 -7.04 10.58 -1.83
C GLY A 290 -6.93 9.96 -3.23
N ASP A 291 -6.22 8.84 -3.35
CA ASP A 291 -6.16 8.08 -4.60
C ASP A 291 -7.53 7.50 -4.97
N ALA A 292 -8.25 6.97 -3.98
CA ALA A 292 -9.61 6.47 -4.18
C ALA A 292 -10.57 7.57 -4.63
N ALA A 293 -10.54 8.74 -3.98
CA ALA A 293 -11.36 9.88 -4.40
C ALA A 293 -11.11 10.30 -5.86
N ARG A 294 -9.85 10.30 -6.30
CA ARG A 294 -9.49 10.58 -7.71
C ARG A 294 -10.00 9.49 -8.66
N ALA A 295 -9.97 8.23 -8.25
CA ALA A 295 -10.54 7.13 -9.04
C ALA A 295 -12.07 7.27 -9.15
N PHE A 296 -12.76 7.65 -8.07
CA PHE A 296 -14.20 7.87 -8.09
C PHE A 296 -14.58 9.03 -9.02
N ASP A 297 -13.80 10.10 -9.04
CA ASP A 297 -14.01 11.22 -9.97
C ASP A 297 -13.98 10.74 -11.44
N GLN A 298 -13.09 9.81 -11.79
CA GLN A 298 -13.01 9.21 -13.13
C GLN A 298 -14.18 8.26 -13.43
N LEU A 299 -14.74 7.62 -12.41
CA LEU A 299 -15.81 6.61 -12.54
C LEU A 299 -17.22 7.20 -12.38
N SER A 300 -17.35 8.43 -11.87
CA SER A 300 -18.63 9.05 -11.49
C SER A 300 -19.59 9.32 -12.65
N GLY A 301 -19.07 9.39 -13.88
CA GLY A 301 -19.85 9.79 -15.05
C GLY A 301 -20.29 11.27 -15.02
N GLU A 302 -19.71 12.09 -14.13
CA GLU A 302 -20.01 13.53 -13.96
C GLU A 302 -20.01 14.28 -15.30
N ALA A 303 -19.14 13.87 -16.23
CA ALA A 303 -19.04 14.45 -17.56
C ALA A 303 -20.37 14.50 -18.32
N HIS A 304 -21.23 13.49 -18.18
CA HIS A 304 -22.53 13.46 -18.83
C HIS A 304 -23.48 14.55 -18.29
N GLY A 305 -23.42 14.82 -16.98
CA GLY A 305 -24.16 15.93 -16.36
C GLY A 305 -23.67 17.28 -16.85
N SER A 306 -22.34 17.48 -16.86
CA SER A 306 -21.73 18.74 -17.32
C SER A 306 -22.06 19.05 -18.78
N VAL A 307 -22.06 18.05 -19.67
CA VAL A 307 -22.46 18.24 -21.08
C VAL A 307 -23.92 18.73 -21.19
N ARG A 308 -24.84 18.18 -20.38
CA ARG A 308 -26.24 18.65 -20.38
C ARG A 308 -26.36 20.10 -19.94
N SER A 309 -25.59 20.50 -18.92
CA SER A 309 -25.52 21.90 -18.47
C SER A 309 -24.95 22.83 -19.55
N VAL A 310 -23.91 22.39 -20.28
CA VAL A 310 -23.36 23.14 -21.41
C VAL A 310 -24.40 23.31 -22.51
N LEU A 311 -25.17 22.26 -22.85
CA LEU A 311 -26.22 22.35 -23.86
C LEU A 311 -27.38 23.27 -23.43
N ALA A 312 -27.71 23.28 -22.13
CA ALA A 312 -28.68 24.21 -21.59
C ALA A 312 -28.20 25.67 -21.70
N ASP A 313 -26.93 25.94 -21.40
CA ASP A 313 -26.34 27.28 -21.58
C ASP A 313 -26.25 27.66 -23.06
N ASP A 314 -25.73 26.79 -23.93
CA ASP A 314 -25.59 27.03 -25.38
C ASP A 314 -26.93 27.34 -26.05
N SER A 315 -28.02 26.71 -25.60
CA SER A 315 -29.37 26.94 -26.13
C SER A 315 -29.81 28.41 -26.06
N ARG A 316 -29.18 29.25 -25.21
CA ARG A 316 -29.45 30.69 -25.16
C ARG A 316 -29.10 31.40 -26.46
N HIS A 317 -28.09 30.95 -27.19
CA HIS A 317 -27.65 31.58 -28.43
C HIS A 317 -28.70 31.41 -29.54
N LEU A 318 -29.32 30.23 -29.62
CA LEU A 318 -30.48 29.98 -30.49
C LEU A 318 -31.67 30.88 -30.14
N ARG A 319 -32.00 30.98 -28.84
CA ARG A 319 -33.07 31.87 -28.38
C ARG A 319 -32.76 33.34 -28.67
N ASN A 320 -31.52 33.78 -28.49
CA ASN A 320 -31.11 35.15 -28.75
C ASN A 320 -31.15 35.49 -30.24
N ALA A 321 -30.80 34.56 -31.13
CA ALA A 321 -30.96 34.74 -32.58
C ALA A 321 -32.44 34.92 -32.96
N ALA A 322 -33.30 34.03 -32.46
CA ALA A 322 -34.75 34.10 -32.65
C ALA A 322 -35.34 35.42 -32.12
N LEU A 323 -34.97 35.82 -30.90
CA LEU A 323 -35.43 37.07 -30.28
C LEU A 323 -34.88 38.32 -30.98
N SER A 324 -33.64 38.26 -31.50
CA SER A 324 -33.08 39.33 -32.32
C SER A 324 -33.95 39.52 -33.58
N ARG A 325 -34.26 38.44 -34.31
CA ARG A 325 -35.14 38.53 -35.49
C ARG A 325 -36.58 38.95 -35.17
N ALA A 326 -37.09 38.55 -34.01
CA ALA A 326 -38.43 38.95 -33.56
C ALA A 326 -38.53 40.45 -33.20
N ARG A 327 -37.40 41.13 -32.90
CA ARG A 327 -37.38 42.56 -32.57
C ARG A 327 -37.32 43.41 -33.84
N THR A 328 -38.47 43.73 -34.39
CA THR A 328 -38.61 44.61 -35.57
C THR A 328 -38.03 46.01 -35.32
N GLY A 329 -37.04 46.42 -36.11
CA GLY A 329 -36.51 47.80 -36.16
C GLY A 329 -35.47 48.17 -35.10
N LEU A 330 -35.00 47.21 -34.29
CA LEU A 330 -33.94 47.37 -33.29
C LEU A 330 -32.96 46.18 -33.27
N ASP A 331 -32.97 45.36 -34.33
CA ASP A 331 -32.17 44.16 -34.40
C ASP A 331 -30.82 44.37 -35.10
N ALA A 332 -29.93 43.38 -34.97
CA ALA A 332 -28.58 43.42 -35.52
C ALA A 332 -28.52 43.37 -37.05
N PHE A 333 -29.67 43.33 -37.75
CA PHE A 333 -29.77 43.12 -39.19
C PHE A 333 -30.26 44.40 -39.88
N THR A 334 -29.33 45.33 -40.03
CA THR A 334 -29.50 46.73 -40.49
C THR A 334 -30.12 46.93 -41.87
N ALA A 335 -30.42 45.87 -42.63
CA ALA A 335 -30.99 45.95 -43.98
C ALA A 335 -32.50 45.64 -44.06
N GLN A 336 -33.21 45.50 -42.93
CA GLN A 336 -34.64 45.23 -42.95
C GLN A 336 -35.43 46.45 -43.46
N GLY A 337 -36.06 46.31 -44.62
CA GLY A 337 -36.91 47.34 -45.20
C GLY A 337 -38.13 47.67 -44.33
N THR A 338 -38.61 48.91 -44.41
CA THR A 338 -39.85 49.34 -43.76
C THR A 338 -41.04 48.97 -44.65
N GLY A 339 -41.72 47.86 -44.37
CA GLY A 339 -42.91 47.42 -45.11
C GLY A 339 -43.16 45.91 -45.03
N ALA A 340 -44.25 45.43 -45.65
CA ALA A 340 -44.47 44.00 -45.80
C ALA A 340 -43.47 43.39 -46.79
N GLY A 341 -42.95 42.21 -46.48
CA GLY A 341 -41.95 41.60 -47.33
C GLY A 341 -41.29 40.37 -46.74
N PHE A 342 -40.69 39.59 -47.64
CA PHE A 342 -39.88 38.43 -47.29
C PHE A 342 -38.42 38.84 -47.07
N SER A 343 -37.77 38.23 -46.09
CA SER A 343 -36.35 38.42 -45.79
C SER A 343 -35.69 37.08 -45.56
N VAL A 344 -34.48 36.90 -46.10
CA VAL A 344 -33.61 35.77 -45.77
C VAL A 344 -32.43 36.25 -44.94
N TRP A 345 -31.94 35.39 -44.06
CA TRP A 345 -30.78 35.69 -43.25
C TRP A 345 -29.92 34.47 -43.03
N ALA A 346 -28.63 34.73 -42.83
CA ALA A 346 -27.65 33.77 -42.37
C ALA A 346 -26.92 34.39 -41.18
N ASP A 347 -26.63 33.57 -40.18
CA ASP A 347 -25.92 33.98 -38.98
C ASP A 347 -24.84 32.95 -38.64
N TYR A 348 -23.62 33.43 -38.43
CA TYR A 348 -22.50 32.63 -37.96
C TYR A 348 -22.11 33.08 -36.56
N GLN A 349 -22.19 32.14 -35.63
CA GLN A 349 -21.94 32.42 -34.23
C GLN A 349 -20.72 31.63 -33.76
N SER A 350 -19.69 32.35 -33.30
CA SER A 350 -18.68 31.77 -32.42
C SER A 350 -19.20 31.81 -30.99
N ARG A 351 -19.05 30.71 -30.26
CA ARG A 351 -19.63 30.52 -28.92
C ARG A 351 -18.58 29.95 -28.01
N GLY A 352 -18.73 30.26 -26.73
CA GLY A 352 -17.90 29.68 -25.71
C GLY A 352 -18.29 30.21 -24.35
N GLY A 353 -17.85 29.48 -23.35
CA GLY A 353 -18.19 29.78 -21.98
C GLY A 353 -17.42 28.91 -21.01
N ALA A 354 -17.57 29.27 -19.75
CA ALA A 354 -17.13 28.45 -18.65
C ALA A 354 -18.30 28.27 -17.68
N LEU A 355 -18.60 27.02 -17.36
CA LEU A 355 -19.42 26.68 -16.21
C LEU A 355 -18.48 26.51 -15.03
N GLN A 356 -18.68 27.32 -14.00
CA GLN A 356 -17.91 27.17 -12.76
C GLN A 356 -18.28 25.85 -12.09
N GLY A 357 -17.27 25.16 -11.58
CA GLY A 357 -17.46 24.03 -10.70
C GLY A 357 -17.81 24.50 -9.30
N ASP A 358 -18.08 23.53 -8.43
CA ASP A 358 -18.26 23.73 -7.00
C ASP A 358 -17.49 22.65 -6.24
N PHE A 359 -17.81 22.45 -4.97
CA PHE A 359 -17.14 21.41 -4.19
C PHE A 359 -17.43 19.99 -4.71
N ASN A 360 -18.47 19.79 -5.52
CA ASN A 360 -18.92 18.48 -6.00
C ASN A 360 -18.63 18.24 -7.49
N THR A 361 -18.64 19.30 -8.29
CA THR A 361 -18.47 19.26 -9.74
C THR A 361 -17.25 20.06 -10.19
N ALA A 362 -16.59 19.59 -11.23
CA ALA A 362 -15.49 20.24 -11.87
C ALA A 362 -15.91 21.41 -12.75
N TYR A 363 -15.02 22.40 -12.87
CA TYR A 363 -15.19 23.46 -13.84
C TYR A 363 -15.20 22.89 -15.27
N THR A 364 -16.05 23.44 -16.12
CA THR A 364 -16.17 23.02 -17.52
C THR A 364 -15.97 24.23 -18.41
N ARG A 365 -15.05 24.15 -19.38
CA ARG A 365 -14.90 25.14 -20.44
C ARG A 365 -15.31 24.53 -21.75
N TYR A 366 -15.99 25.33 -22.57
CA TYR A 366 -16.44 24.91 -23.88
C TYR A 366 -16.34 26.06 -24.87
N ASP A 367 -16.14 25.70 -26.13
CA ASP A 367 -16.14 26.62 -27.26
C ASP A 367 -16.72 25.91 -28.48
N GLY A 368 -17.10 26.68 -29.48
CA GLY A 368 -17.65 26.11 -30.68
C GLY A 368 -18.24 27.15 -31.61
N HIS A 369 -18.96 26.65 -32.60
CA HIS A 369 -19.55 27.49 -33.62
C HIS A 369 -20.86 26.92 -34.12
N GLN A 370 -21.71 27.78 -34.65
CA GLN A 370 -22.93 27.37 -35.30
C GLN A 370 -23.26 28.28 -36.48
N TRP A 371 -23.78 27.67 -37.53
CA TRP A 371 -24.39 28.34 -38.66
C TRP A 371 -25.90 28.22 -38.57
N LEU A 372 -26.60 29.34 -38.77
CA LEU A 372 -28.04 29.42 -38.84
C LEU A 372 -28.43 30.03 -40.19
N VAL A 373 -29.48 29.51 -40.78
CA VAL A 373 -30.14 30.08 -41.96
C VAL A 373 -31.64 30.14 -41.70
N GLY A 374 -32.26 31.25 -42.09
CA GLY A 374 -33.68 31.45 -41.85
C GLY A 374 -34.33 32.37 -42.85
N GLY A 375 -35.66 32.35 -42.83
CA GLY A 375 -36.50 33.20 -43.64
C GLY A 375 -37.69 33.69 -42.82
N ASP A 376 -37.98 34.98 -42.96
CA ASP A 376 -39.05 35.63 -42.21
C ASP A 376 -39.92 36.45 -43.16
N TYR A 377 -41.21 36.55 -42.84
CA TYR A 377 -42.17 37.39 -43.54
C TYR A 377 -42.71 38.43 -42.57
N GLN A 378 -42.60 39.71 -42.96
CA GLN A 378 -43.22 40.81 -42.25
C GLN A 378 -44.53 41.19 -42.93
N LEU A 379 -45.59 41.33 -42.14
CA LEU A 379 -46.90 41.81 -42.56
C LEU A 379 -46.96 43.34 -42.40
N GLU A 380 -47.89 43.97 -43.12
CA GLU A 380 -48.09 45.43 -43.11
C GLU A 380 -48.43 45.97 -41.72
N ASN A 381 -49.10 45.15 -40.90
CA ASN A 381 -49.48 45.49 -39.53
C ASN A 381 -48.30 45.40 -38.52
N GLY A 382 -47.08 45.19 -38.99
CA GLY A 382 -45.89 45.10 -38.14
C GLY A 382 -45.63 43.73 -37.52
N LEU A 383 -46.49 42.72 -37.75
CA LEU A 383 -46.24 41.34 -37.32
C LEU A 383 -45.17 40.69 -38.20
N ARG A 384 -44.24 39.97 -37.58
CA ARG A 384 -43.23 39.15 -38.25
C ARG A 384 -43.32 37.70 -37.79
N ILE A 385 -43.26 36.79 -38.73
CA ILE A 385 -43.19 35.34 -38.51
C ILE A 385 -42.00 34.80 -39.28
N GLY A 386 -41.17 33.99 -38.65
CA GLY A 386 -40.01 33.39 -39.30
C GLY A 386 -39.69 31.99 -38.83
N LEU A 387 -39.03 31.25 -39.72
CA LEU A 387 -38.52 29.90 -39.49
C LEU A 387 -37.01 29.92 -39.73
N PHE A 388 -36.29 29.15 -38.94
CA PHE A 388 -34.85 28.99 -39.12
C PHE A 388 -34.40 27.59 -38.77
N GLY A 389 -33.29 27.18 -39.36
CA GLY A 389 -32.60 25.96 -39.01
C GLY A 389 -31.09 26.14 -39.11
N GLY A 390 -30.35 25.19 -38.56
CA GLY A 390 -28.90 25.24 -38.64
C GLY A 390 -28.21 24.13 -37.89
N SER A 391 -26.89 24.09 -38.05
CA SER A 391 -26.03 23.05 -37.49
C SER A 391 -24.80 23.67 -36.86
N GLY A 392 -24.34 23.08 -35.76
CA GLY A 392 -23.22 23.57 -34.99
C GLY A 392 -22.44 22.45 -34.30
N ARG A 393 -21.28 22.85 -33.79
CA ARG A 393 -20.38 21.99 -33.03
C ARG A 393 -19.91 22.71 -31.79
N LEU A 394 -19.88 21.99 -30.68
CA LEU A 394 -19.27 22.39 -29.42
C LEU A 394 -18.19 21.37 -29.05
N ASP A 395 -17.06 21.87 -28.62
CA ASP A 395 -15.99 21.09 -28.03
C ASP A 395 -15.76 21.60 -26.60
N GLY A 396 -15.42 20.71 -25.67
CA GLY A 396 -15.20 21.12 -24.30
C GLY A 396 -14.33 20.19 -23.47
N ASN A 397 -13.82 20.75 -22.39
CA ASN A 397 -12.94 20.08 -21.42
C ASN A 397 -13.47 20.31 -20.01
N ILE A 398 -13.48 19.23 -19.22
CA ILE A 398 -13.89 19.22 -17.82
C ILE A 398 -12.62 19.08 -16.98
N GLY A 399 -12.28 20.16 -16.28
CA GLY A 399 -11.07 20.28 -15.50
C GLY A 399 -10.96 19.23 -14.40
N HIS A 400 -9.74 18.82 -14.03
CA HIS A 400 -9.49 17.83 -12.97
C HIS A 400 -10.14 16.43 -13.17
N ARG A 401 -10.85 16.19 -14.28
CA ARG A 401 -11.53 14.91 -14.61
C ARG A 401 -10.95 14.23 -15.84
N SER A 402 -9.89 14.79 -16.45
CA SER A 402 -9.29 14.32 -17.71
C SER A 402 -10.32 14.01 -18.81
N SER A 403 -11.46 14.71 -18.79
CA SER A 403 -12.64 14.40 -19.59
C SER A 403 -12.84 15.47 -20.64
N LYS A 404 -13.17 15.04 -21.86
CA LYS A 404 -13.47 15.92 -23.01
C LYS A 404 -14.77 15.49 -23.63
N PHE A 405 -15.46 16.41 -24.29
CA PHE A 405 -16.65 16.11 -25.05
C PHE A 405 -16.68 16.87 -26.37
N GLU A 406 -17.38 16.29 -27.34
CA GLU A 406 -17.75 16.91 -28.61
C GLU A 406 -19.27 16.74 -28.74
N VAL A 407 -19.98 17.83 -29.04
CA VAL A 407 -21.41 17.78 -29.40
C VAL A 407 -21.60 18.39 -30.77
N ARG A 408 -22.28 17.65 -31.65
CA ARG A 408 -22.82 18.19 -32.91
C ARG A 408 -24.32 18.34 -32.75
N ASN A 409 -24.83 19.55 -33.02
CA ASN A 409 -26.24 19.84 -32.89
C ASN A 409 -26.84 20.22 -34.25
N ASN A 410 -28.12 19.90 -34.41
CA ASN A 410 -28.98 20.42 -35.47
C ASN A 410 -30.16 21.08 -34.78
N SER A 411 -30.56 22.24 -35.27
CA SER A 411 -31.60 23.06 -34.65
C SER A 411 -32.62 23.47 -35.70
N LEU A 412 -33.85 23.60 -35.24
CA LEU A 412 -34.99 24.15 -35.98
C LEU A 412 -35.74 25.05 -35.00
N GLY A 413 -36.17 26.22 -35.45
CA GLY A 413 -36.90 27.14 -34.62
C GLY A 413 -37.89 28.00 -35.40
N LEU A 414 -38.88 28.49 -34.67
CA LEU A 414 -39.88 29.44 -35.12
C LEU A 414 -39.81 30.66 -34.20
N HIS A 415 -39.95 31.84 -34.77
CA HIS A 415 -40.07 33.07 -34.01
C HIS A 415 -41.21 33.94 -34.54
N VAL A 416 -41.83 34.67 -33.62
CA VAL A 416 -42.89 35.62 -33.91
C VAL A 416 -42.62 36.89 -33.10
N GLY A 417 -42.76 38.05 -33.72
CA GLY A 417 -42.60 39.34 -33.06
C GLY A 417 -43.47 40.40 -33.73
N GLY A 418 -43.79 41.47 -33.01
CA GLY A 418 -44.64 42.54 -33.53
C GLY A 418 -44.32 43.87 -32.87
N ARG A 419 -44.49 44.95 -33.64
CA ARG A 419 -44.46 46.32 -33.15
C ARG A 419 -45.88 46.88 -33.24
N TRP A 420 -46.41 47.27 -32.08
CA TRP A 420 -47.75 47.83 -31.93
C TRP A 420 -47.67 49.36 -31.92
#